data_AF-A0A9E3DA35-F1
#
_entry.id   AF-A0A9E3DA35-F1
#
_cell.length_a   1.000
_cell.length_b   1.000
_cell.length_c   1.000
_cell.angle_alpha   90.00
_cell.angle_beta   90.00
_cell.angle_gamma   90.00
#
_symmetry.space_group_name_H-M   'P 1'
#
loop_
_entity.id
_entity.type
_entity.pdbx_description
1 polymer ?
#
loop_
_entity_poly.entity_id
_entity_poly.type
_entity_poly.pdbx_seq_one_letter_code
_entity_poly.pdbx_strand_id
1 'polypeptide(L)'
;MMRSLVRALAIGAALSLATPVIAVGQDDAAAALRARVRHVFVIYQENHSFDNYFGTYPGADNLATAEARAHGFRQYDPIGKTWVTPFRITDPDIESPSQSRTIIPAKMNGGAMDAFVSTQERLSEKKFDPAGARDVGLLTMAHYDCDTIPFLWKYAHAFTLFDHIFSAMAGPSTPNAVALIAAQSGAITDDLDPAYGPYSETDKRYQVPQRYPTLMLALAGSDATQATNDTEGVARDLGAVAASGREPIPWG
;
A
#
# COMPACT_ATOMS: atom_id res chain seq x y z
N MET A 1 50.62 -29.31 41.18
CA MET A 1 50.29 -27.86 41.31
C MET A 1 49.15 -27.57 40.34
N MET A 2 47.89 -27.52 40.80
CA MET A 2 47.13 -26.28 41.09
C MET A 2 46.88 -25.43 39.82
N ARG A 3 45.67 -25.11 39.34
CA ARG A 3 44.29 -25.08 39.90
C ARG A 3 43.26 -25.21 38.77
N SER A 4 42.15 -25.89 39.10
CA SER A 4 40.92 -26.00 38.33
C SER A 4 40.08 -24.71 38.44
N LEU A 5 39.40 -24.30 37.36
CA LEU A 5 38.31 -23.32 37.37
C LEU A 5 37.17 -23.86 36.51
N VAL A 6 36.22 -24.53 37.17
CA VAL A 6 34.91 -24.87 36.61
C VAL A 6 34.03 -23.62 36.72
N ARG A 7 33.61 -23.05 35.59
CA ARG A 7 32.53 -22.05 35.55
C ARG A 7 31.20 -22.81 35.56
N ALA A 8 30.45 -22.69 36.64
CA ALA A 8 29.07 -23.15 36.70
C ALA A 8 28.19 -22.24 35.82
N LEU A 9 27.56 -22.83 34.80
CA LEU A 9 26.55 -22.17 33.99
C LEU A 9 25.19 -22.43 34.65
N ALA A 10 24.60 -21.41 35.29
CA ALA A 10 23.24 -21.48 35.79
C ALA A 10 22.28 -21.30 34.60
N ILE A 11 21.63 -22.39 34.18
CA ILE A 11 20.52 -22.35 33.22
C ILE A 11 19.26 -22.00 34.01
N GLY A 12 18.84 -20.74 33.96
CA GLY A 12 17.54 -20.31 34.45
C GLY A 12 16.45 -20.78 33.48
N ALA A 13 15.59 -21.71 33.91
CA ALA A 13 14.41 -22.08 33.14
C ALA A 13 13.37 -20.95 33.23
N ALA A 14 13.17 -20.21 32.13
CA ALA A 14 12.08 -19.27 32.01
C ALA A 14 10.77 -20.07 31.84
N LEU A 15 9.91 -20.03 32.86
CA LEU A 15 8.58 -20.63 32.82
C LEU A 15 7.69 -19.74 31.92
N SER A 16 7.52 -20.15 30.66
CA SER A 16 6.56 -19.56 29.74
C SER A 16 5.13 -19.87 30.22
N LEU A 17 4.43 -18.85 30.71
CA LEU A 17 2.98 -18.91 30.89
C LEU A 17 2.36 -18.88 29.49
N ALA A 18 2.09 -20.05 28.91
CA ALA A 18 1.29 -20.15 27.71
C ALA A 18 -0.15 -19.77 28.07
N THR A 19 -0.57 -18.57 27.68
CA THR A 19 -1.98 -18.17 27.74
C THR A 19 -2.76 -19.01 26.71
N PRO A 20 -3.88 -19.64 27.09
CA PRO A 20 -4.69 -20.38 26.14
C PRO A 20 -5.30 -19.39 25.14
N VAL A 21 -4.93 -19.52 23.87
CA VAL A 21 -5.58 -18.80 22.77
C VAL A 21 -6.96 -19.43 22.60
N ILE A 22 -8.01 -18.73 23.04
CA ILE A 22 -9.38 -19.09 22.70
C ILE A 22 -9.57 -18.73 21.22
N ALA A 23 -9.56 -19.74 20.35
CA ALA A 23 -9.91 -19.58 18.95
C ALA A 23 -11.39 -19.19 18.85
N VAL A 24 -11.67 -17.91 18.62
CA VAL A 24 -12.99 -17.44 18.21
C VAL A 24 -13.17 -17.84 16.74
N GLY A 25 -14.26 -18.53 16.42
CA GLY A 25 -14.54 -18.94 15.04
C GLY A 25 -14.71 -17.72 14.15
N GLN A 26 -14.34 -17.80 12.86
CA GLN A 26 -14.50 -16.70 11.91
C GLN A 26 -15.95 -16.19 11.83
N ASP A 27 -16.93 -17.08 12.06
CA ASP A 27 -18.35 -16.75 12.10
C ASP A 27 -18.72 -15.81 13.26
N ASP A 28 -18.07 -15.96 14.42
CA ASP A 28 -18.31 -15.14 15.61
C ASP A 28 -17.76 -13.72 15.41
N ALA A 29 -16.60 -13.58 14.75
CA ALA A 29 -16.00 -12.28 14.44
C ALA A 29 -16.85 -11.49 13.42
N ALA A 30 -17.31 -12.18 12.36
CA ALA A 30 -18.18 -11.56 11.37
C ALA A 30 -19.54 -11.18 11.96
N ALA A 31 -20.09 -11.98 12.87
CA ALA A 31 -21.31 -11.66 13.60
C ALA A 31 -21.12 -10.44 14.52
N ALA A 32 -20.01 -10.37 15.26
CA ALA A 32 -19.68 -9.24 16.12
C ALA A 32 -19.49 -7.94 15.32
N LEU A 33 -18.84 -8.00 14.16
CA LEU A 33 -18.68 -6.86 13.25
C LEU A 33 -20.05 -6.37 12.76
N ARG A 34 -20.90 -7.27 12.25
CA ARG A 34 -22.25 -6.93 11.76
C ARG A 34 -23.16 -6.37 12.86
N ALA A 35 -22.96 -6.78 14.11
CA ALA A 35 -23.72 -6.25 15.24
C ALA A 35 -23.38 -4.79 15.59
N ARG A 36 -22.16 -4.33 15.26
CA ARG A 36 -21.64 -3.00 15.65
C ARG A 36 -21.44 -2.03 14.48
N VAL A 37 -21.19 -2.55 13.29
CA VAL A 37 -20.93 -1.76 12.08
C VAL A 37 -22.08 -1.93 11.10
N ARG A 38 -22.80 -0.83 10.87
CA ARG A 38 -23.98 -0.78 10.00
C ARG A 38 -23.67 -0.27 8.59
N HIS A 39 -22.66 0.59 8.49
CA HIS A 39 -22.28 1.26 7.26
C HIS A 39 -20.76 1.24 7.13
N VAL A 40 -20.29 0.88 5.95
CA VAL A 40 -18.88 0.96 5.56
C VAL A 40 -18.80 1.94 4.40
N PHE A 41 -17.98 2.98 4.57
CA PHE A 41 -17.67 3.92 3.51
C PHE A 41 -16.24 3.65 3.04
N VAL A 42 -16.09 3.34 1.75
CA VAL A 42 -14.78 3.15 1.14
C VAL A 42 -14.46 4.41 0.34
N ILE A 43 -13.49 5.18 0.83
CA ILE A 43 -12.97 6.37 0.14
C ILE A 43 -11.68 5.94 -0.56
N TYR A 44 -11.74 5.79 -1.89
CA TYR A 44 -10.63 5.35 -2.71
C TYR A 44 -9.90 6.55 -3.31
N GLN A 45 -8.69 6.82 -2.81
CA GLN A 45 -7.82 7.90 -3.29
C GLN A 45 -6.94 7.42 -4.45
N GLU A 46 -6.29 8.37 -5.14
CA GLU A 46 -5.51 8.10 -6.34
C GLU A 46 -4.02 8.44 -6.14
N ASN A 47 -3.16 7.73 -6.86
CA ASN A 47 -1.79 8.15 -7.24
C ASN A 47 -0.75 8.50 -6.14
N HIS A 48 -0.96 8.10 -4.88
CA HIS A 48 0.03 8.33 -3.81
C HIS A 48 0.51 7.01 -3.16
N SER A 49 1.82 6.86 -3.01
CA SER A 49 2.40 5.77 -2.22
C SER A 49 2.30 6.05 -0.72
N PHE A 50 2.47 5.00 0.10
CA PHE A 50 2.55 5.16 1.55
C PHE A 50 3.64 6.17 1.94
N ASP A 51 4.86 6.01 1.43
CA ASP A 51 5.97 6.91 1.75
C ASP A 51 5.75 8.35 1.28
N ASN A 52 4.95 8.56 0.24
CA ASN A 52 4.63 9.91 -0.21
C ASN A 52 3.70 10.64 0.79
N TYR A 53 2.75 9.98 1.43
CA TYR A 53 1.85 10.62 2.41
C TYR A 53 2.32 10.48 3.86
N PHE A 54 2.87 9.34 4.21
CA PHE A 54 3.15 8.92 5.58
C PHE A 54 4.59 8.44 5.79
N GLY A 55 5.49 8.69 4.83
CA GLY A 55 6.91 8.30 4.91
C GLY A 55 7.67 8.88 6.11
N THR A 56 7.12 9.91 6.75
CA THR A 56 7.66 10.51 7.98
C THR A 56 6.71 10.39 9.18
N TYR A 57 5.62 9.61 9.06
CA TYR A 57 4.63 9.45 10.12
C TYR A 57 5.21 8.67 11.33
N PRO A 58 5.19 9.23 12.55
CA PRO A 58 5.82 8.57 13.70
C PRO A 58 5.21 7.20 14.02
N GLY A 59 6.07 6.20 14.18
CA GLY A 59 5.66 4.85 14.61
C GLY A 59 5.21 3.91 13.50
N ALA A 60 5.18 4.35 12.24
CA ALA A 60 5.01 3.49 11.07
C ALA A 60 6.33 2.90 10.58
N ASP A 61 6.27 1.78 9.87
CA ASP A 61 7.38 1.33 9.02
C ASP A 61 7.49 2.24 7.79
N ASN A 62 8.51 3.09 7.76
CA ASN A 62 8.59 4.24 6.86
C ASN A 62 10.04 4.64 6.53
N LEU A 63 10.24 5.79 5.89
CA LEU A 63 11.55 6.30 5.47
C LEU A 63 12.55 6.52 6.63
N ALA A 64 12.10 6.58 7.88
CA ALA A 64 12.96 6.74 9.05
C ALA A 64 13.59 5.41 9.52
N THR A 65 13.12 4.26 9.06
CA THR A 65 13.62 2.95 9.50
C THR A 65 15.03 2.65 8.99
N ALA A 66 15.74 1.79 9.72
CA ALA A 66 17.09 1.37 9.30
C ALA A 66 17.05 0.59 7.98
N GLU A 67 16.01 -0.23 7.78
CA GLU A 67 15.75 -0.97 6.55
C GLU A 67 15.61 -0.01 5.36
N ALA A 68 14.72 0.99 5.47
CA ALA A 68 14.54 1.99 4.41
C ALA A 68 15.87 2.71 4.11
N ARG A 69 16.60 3.14 5.14
CA ARG A 69 17.92 3.81 4.97
C ARG A 69 18.98 2.92 4.31
N ALA A 70 18.88 1.61 4.45
CA ALA A 70 19.75 0.64 3.80
C ALA A 70 19.32 0.33 2.35
N HIS A 71 18.05 0.52 2.02
CA HIS A 71 17.45 0.09 0.75
C HIS A 71 16.67 1.23 0.06
N GLY A 72 17.24 1.80 -1.01
CA GLY A 72 16.52 2.75 -1.87
C GLY A 72 16.38 4.18 -1.35
N PHE A 73 16.73 4.47 -0.08
CA PHE A 73 16.66 5.82 0.49
C PHE A 73 17.58 6.85 -0.19
N ARG A 74 18.69 6.42 -0.80
CA ARG A 74 19.57 7.30 -1.54
C ARG A 74 19.66 6.80 -2.98
N GLN A 75 19.26 7.63 -3.93
CA GLN A 75 19.24 7.29 -5.36
C GLN A 75 20.08 8.28 -6.15
N TYR A 76 20.70 7.79 -7.23
CA TYR A 76 21.45 8.64 -8.13
C TYR A 76 20.47 9.32 -9.11
N ASP A 77 20.66 10.61 -9.32
CA ASP A 77 20.03 11.48 -10.32
C ASP A 77 21.01 11.61 -11.50
N PRO A 78 20.84 10.82 -12.59
CA PRO A 78 21.72 10.85 -13.75
C PRO A 78 21.83 12.20 -14.44
N ILE A 79 20.71 12.93 -14.57
CA ILE A 79 20.68 14.21 -15.30
C ILE A 79 21.43 15.29 -14.50
N GLY A 80 21.13 15.42 -13.22
CA GLY A 80 21.76 16.37 -12.29
C GLY A 80 23.13 15.92 -11.79
N LYS A 81 23.52 14.66 -12.05
CA LYS A 81 24.80 14.05 -11.63
C LYS A 81 25.05 14.16 -10.13
N THR A 82 24.00 13.93 -9.35
CA THR A 82 24.05 14.04 -7.89
C THR A 82 23.31 12.87 -7.24
N TRP A 83 23.48 12.72 -5.94
CA TRP A 83 22.67 11.80 -5.15
C TRP A 83 21.54 12.56 -4.48
N VAL A 84 20.35 11.97 -4.47
CA VAL A 84 19.15 12.50 -3.82
C VAL A 84 18.66 11.52 -2.74
N THR A 85 18.11 12.08 -1.67
CA THR A 85 17.36 11.38 -0.63
C THR A 85 15.94 11.91 -0.60
N PRO A 86 14.98 11.24 0.05
CA PRO A 86 13.63 11.75 0.17
C PRO A 86 13.60 13.20 0.67
N PHE A 87 12.73 14.01 0.07
CA PHE A 87 12.60 15.42 0.39
C PHE A 87 11.13 15.82 0.46
N ARG A 88 10.85 16.80 1.33
CA ARG A 88 9.51 17.31 1.52
C ARG A 88 9.11 18.22 0.36
N ILE A 89 7.87 18.06 -0.11
CA ILE A 89 7.17 19.01 -0.98
C ILE A 89 5.94 19.59 -0.27
N THR A 90 5.51 20.77 -0.73
CA THR A 90 4.32 21.47 -0.21
C THR A 90 3.29 21.78 -1.27
N ASP A 91 3.69 21.74 -2.55
CA ASP A 91 2.80 22.00 -3.67
C ASP A 91 1.99 20.74 -3.98
N PRO A 92 0.64 20.80 -3.95
CA PRO A 92 -0.19 19.68 -4.37
C PRO A 92 -0.27 19.51 -5.90
N ASP A 93 0.04 20.56 -6.68
CA ASP A 93 -0.08 20.55 -8.15
C ASP A 93 1.27 20.15 -8.78
N ILE A 94 1.53 18.85 -8.76
CA ILE A 94 2.76 18.25 -9.26
C ILE A 94 2.47 17.30 -10.43
N GLU A 95 3.44 17.13 -11.33
CA GLU A 95 3.37 16.06 -12.32
C GLU A 95 3.39 14.69 -11.61
N SER A 96 2.59 13.74 -12.08
CA SER A 96 2.54 12.40 -11.50
C SER A 96 3.63 11.51 -12.11
N PRO A 97 4.56 10.93 -11.30
CA PRO A 97 5.47 9.91 -11.79
C PRO A 97 4.71 8.68 -12.29
N SER A 98 5.24 8.02 -13.33
CA SER A 98 4.53 6.91 -13.96
C SER A 98 4.32 5.72 -13.03
N GLN A 99 3.07 5.27 -13.01
CA GLN A 99 2.53 4.13 -12.29
C GLN A 99 2.22 2.94 -13.22
N SER A 100 2.75 2.95 -14.44
CA SER A 100 2.44 1.89 -15.40
C SER A 100 3.00 0.54 -14.96
N ARG A 101 2.36 -0.53 -15.42
CA ARG A 101 2.67 -1.91 -15.04
C ARG A 101 4.11 -2.32 -15.36
N THR A 102 4.72 -1.74 -16.38
CA THR A 102 6.10 -2.04 -16.77
C THR A 102 7.11 -1.15 -16.05
N ILE A 103 6.72 0.06 -15.66
CA ILE A 103 7.63 1.03 -15.06
C ILE A 103 7.78 0.82 -13.56
N ILE A 104 6.71 0.48 -12.82
CA ILE A 104 6.82 0.21 -11.38
C ILE A 104 7.84 -0.90 -11.07
N PRO A 105 7.79 -2.11 -11.69
CA PRO A 105 8.81 -3.13 -11.45
C PRO A 105 10.22 -2.71 -11.87
N ALA A 106 10.34 -1.90 -12.93
CA ALA A 106 11.64 -1.38 -13.35
C ALA A 106 12.24 -0.43 -12.31
N LYS A 107 11.41 0.41 -11.66
CA LYS A 107 11.82 1.26 -10.53
C LYS A 107 12.23 0.45 -9.30
N MET A 108 11.52 -0.64 -9.01
CA MET A 108 11.83 -1.54 -7.89
C MET A 108 13.13 -2.33 -8.08
N ASN A 109 13.63 -2.44 -9.32
CA ASN A 109 14.93 -3.03 -9.66
C ASN A 109 15.18 -4.39 -8.99
N GLY A 110 14.25 -5.34 -9.15
CA GLY A 110 14.38 -6.68 -8.58
C GLY A 110 14.46 -6.73 -7.05
N GLY A 111 13.94 -5.70 -6.36
CA GLY A 111 13.96 -5.58 -4.91
C GLY A 111 15.10 -4.71 -4.35
N ALA A 112 15.99 -4.19 -5.19
CA ALA A 112 17.01 -3.24 -4.74
C ALA A 112 16.42 -1.86 -4.40
N MET A 113 15.25 -1.52 -4.98
CA MET A 113 14.49 -0.30 -4.71
C MET A 113 15.25 1.01 -4.97
N ASP A 114 16.24 1.00 -5.86
CA ASP A 114 17.21 2.08 -6.07
C ASP A 114 17.16 2.70 -7.48
N ALA A 115 16.14 2.37 -8.29
CA ALA A 115 16.02 2.82 -9.68
C ALA A 115 14.79 3.71 -9.95
N PHE A 116 14.16 4.28 -8.91
CA PHE A 116 12.98 5.13 -9.06
C PHE A 116 13.29 6.41 -9.85
N VAL A 117 14.34 7.14 -9.45
CA VAL A 117 14.76 8.40 -10.07
C VAL A 117 15.21 8.15 -11.52
N SER A 118 16.22 7.31 -11.69
CA SER A 118 16.84 7.06 -13.01
C SER A 118 15.86 6.46 -14.03
N THR A 119 14.96 5.57 -13.61
CA THR A 119 13.94 5.01 -14.50
C THR A 119 12.91 6.05 -14.90
N GLN A 120 12.49 6.91 -13.97
CA GLN A 120 11.51 7.95 -14.25
C GLN A 120 12.10 9.04 -15.14
N GLU A 121 13.34 9.49 -14.90
CA GLU A 121 14.02 10.47 -15.76
C GLU A 121 14.07 10.01 -17.22
N ARG A 122 14.59 8.80 -17.44
CA ARG A 122 14.68 8.19 -18.78
C ARG A 122 13.32 8.04 -19.46
N LEU A 123 12.26 7.81 -18.69
CA LEU A 123 10.90 7.76 -19.23
C LEU A 123 10.43 9.18 -19.62
N SER A 124 10.64 10.14 -18.74
CA SER A 124 10.20 11.53 -18.89
C SER A 124 10.91 12.27 -20.02
N GLU A 125 12.13 11.89 -20.39
CA GLU A 125 12.87 12.43 -21.56
C GLU A 125 12.11 12.25 -22.89
N LYS A 126 11.11 11.36 -22.95
CA LYS A 126 10.24 11.19 -24.13
C LYS A 126 9.21 12.31 -24.28
N LYS A 127 8.89 13.03 -23.20
CA LYS A 127 7.83 14.04 -23.12
C LYS A 127 8.38 15.43 -22.81
N PHE A 128 9.47 15.51 -22.05
CA PHE A 128 10.04 16.75 -21.52
C PHE A 128 11.49 16.93 -21.97
N ASP A 129 11.99 18.17 -21.85
CA ASP A 129 13.41 18.45 -21.93
C ASP A 129 14.16 17.84 -20.72
N PRO A 130 15.51 17.83 -20.70
CA PRO A 130 16.25 17.22 -19.60
C PRO A 130 15.91 17.81 -18.22
N ALA A 131 15.62 19.11 -18.14
CA ALA A 131 15.25 19.75 -16.87
C ALA A 131 13.89 19.25 -16.38
N GLY A 132 12.86 19.28 -17.22
CA GLY A 132 11.54 18.75 -16.86
C GLY A 132 11.57 17.23 -16.62
N ALA A 133 12.37 16.48 -17.36
CA ALA A 133 12.53 15.05 -17.13
C ALA A 133 13.12 14.73 -15.76
N ARG A 134 14.13 15.51 -15.36
CA ARG A 134 14.71 15.48 -14.02
C ARG A 134 13.70 15.85 -12.95
N ASP A 135 12.92 16.91 -13.14
CA ASP A 135 11.91 17.34 -12.15
C ASP A 135 10.93 16.21 -11.85
N VAL A 136 10.37 15.54 -12.87
CA VAL A 136 9.50 14.38 -12.69
C VAL A 136 10.22 13.18 -12.06
N GLY A 137 11.50 12.99 -12.40
CA GLY A 137 12.36 11.98 -11.80
C GLY A 137 12.49 12.16 -10.28
N LEU A 138 12.80 13.38 -9.84
CA LEU A 138 12.96 13.73 -8.44
C LEU A 138 11.65 13.61 -7.65
N LEU A 139 10.49 13.84 -8.28
CA LEU A 139 9.18 13.64 -7.62
C LEU A 139 8.94 12.20 -7.15
N THR A 140 9.67 11.21 -7.67
CA THR A 140 9.62 9.83 -7.11
C THR A 140 10.19 9.72 -5.69
N MET A 141 10.98 10.71 -5.26
CA MET A 141 11.56 10.81 -3.92
C MET A 141 10.85 11.85 -3.04
N ALA A 142 9.79 12.48 -3.56
CA ALA A 142 9.09 13.53 -2.84
C ALA A 142 8.07 12.94 -1.83
N HIS A 143 7.91 13.60 -0.69
CA HIS A 143 6.89 13.27 0.30
C HIS A 143 6.21 14.52 0.88
N TYR A 144 5.00 14.33 1.38
CA TYR A 144 4.27 15.29 2.20
C TYR A 144 4.46 14.97 3.69
N ASP A 145 4.00 15.86 4.55
CA ASP A 145 4.03 15.69 6.00
C ASP A 145 2.76 16.28 6.65
N CYS A 146 2.74 16.30 7.99
CA CYS A 146 1.62 16.82 8.78
C CYS A 146 1.26 18.27 8.46
N ASP A 147 2.20 19.07 7.99
CA ASP A 147 1.97 20.48 7.70
C ASP A 147 1.28 20.65 6.34
N THR A 148 1.59 19.79 5.37
CA THR A 148 1.00 19.87 4.02
C THR A 148 -0.33 19.14 3.90
N ILE A 149 -0.47 17.94 4.50
CA ILE A 149 -1.71 17.14 4.47
C ILE A 149 -2.27 16.88 5.89
N PRO A 150 -2.53 17.93 6.68
CA PRO A 150 -2.87 17.81 8.10
C PRO A 150 -4.13 16.98 8.36
N PHE A 151 -5.06 16.95 7.42
CA PHE A 151 -6.30 16.20 7.57
C PHE A 151 -6.07 14.68 7.54
N LEU A 152 -5.26 14.19 6.61
CA LEU A 152 -4.91 12.78 6.51
C LEU A 152 -4.09 12.32 7.73
N TRP A 153 -3.15 13.15 8.19
CA TRP A 153 -2.35 12.85 9.39
C TRP A 153 -3.18 12.86 10.68
N LYS A 154 -4.18 13.75 10.79
CA LYS A 154 -5.14 13.73 11.91
C LYS A 154 -5.95 12.45 11.93
N TYR A 155 -6.39 11.94 10.77
CA TYR A 155 -7.05 10.64 10.73
C TYR A 155 -6.13 9.49 11.10
N ALA A 156 -4.90 9.47 10.58
CA ALA A 156 -3.92 8.45 10.94
C ALA A 156 -3.63 8.45 12.45
N HIS A 157 -3.70 9.60 13.11
CA HIS A 157 -3.52 9.71 14.56
C HIS A 157 -4.75 9.30 15.37
N ALA A 158 -5.95 9.65 14.90
CA ALA A 158 -7.19 9.36 15.61
C ALA A 158 -7.70 7.93 15.39
N PHE A 159 -7.26 7.28 14.31
CA PHE A 159 -7.71 5.95 13.89
C PHE A 159 -6.52 5.04 13.57
N THR A 160 -6.81 3.89 12.99
CA THR A 160 -5.79 2.93 12.59
C THR A 160 -5.21 3.30 11.23
N LEU A 161 -3.89 3.45 11.17
CA LEU A 161 -3.12 3.50 9.94
C LEU A 161 -2.54 2.11 9.67
N PHE A 162 -2.76 1.59 8.46
CA PHE A 162 -2.11 0.37 7.98
C PHE A 162 -0.87 0.75 7.17
N ASP A 163 0.32 0.33 7.60
CA ASP A 163 1.60 0.61 6.95
C ASP A 163 2.12 -0.58 6.11
N HIS A 164 1.36 -1.68 6.05
CA HIS A 164 1.64 -2.87 5.25
C HIS A 164 0.47 -3.21 4.32
N ILE A 165 -0.07 -2.19 3.64
CA ILE A 165 -1.11 -2.33 2.62
C ILE A 165 -0.53 -2.06 1.24
N PHE A 166 -0.75 -2.99 0.30
CA PHE A 166 -0.17 -2.93 -1.04
C PHE A 166 -1.28 -2.94 -2.09
N SER A 167 -1.04 -2.28 -3.22
CA SER A 167 -1.87 -2.41 -4.41
C SER A 167 -1.95 -3.88 -4.82
N ALA A 168 -3.13 -4.32 -5.26
CA ALA A 168 -3.36 -5.71 -5.69
C ALA A 168 -2.41 -6.11 -6.83
N MET A 169 -1.99 -5.16 -7.66
CA MET A 169 -0.95 -5.36 -8.65
C MET A 169 -0.21 -4.07 -8.99
N ALA A 170 1.02 -4.21 -9.50
CA ALA A 170 1.72 -3.12 -10.15
C ALA A 170 0.97 -2.69 -11.42
N GLY A 171 0.63 -1.42 -11.52
CA GLY A 171 -0.12 -0.88 -12.63
C GLY A 171 -0.92 0.35 -12.24
N PRO A 172 -1.62 0.94 -13.22
CA PRO A 172 -2.37 2.17 -13.03
C PRO A 172 -3.70 1.92 -12.32
N SER A 173 -4.60 2.91 -12.36
CA SER A 173 -5.79 2.99 -11.53
C SER A 173 -6.83 1.91 -11.87
N THR A 174 -7.11 1.67 -13.16
CA THR A 174 -8.18 0.76 -13.61
C THR A 174 -8.05 -0.66 -13.04
N PRO A 175 -6.91 -1.38 -13.20
CA PRO A 175 -6.81 -2.74 -12.69
C PRO A 175 -6.95 -2.84 -11.16
N ASN A 176 -6.44 -1.86 -10.42
CA ASN A 176 -6.52 -1.84 -8.95
C ASN A 176 -7.92 -1.48 -8.45
N ALA A 177 -8.65 -0.60 -9.14
CA ALA A 177 -10.04 -0.30 -8.82
C ALA A 177 -10.97 -1.51 -9.05
N VAL A 178 -10.72 -2.29 -10.10
CA VAL A 178 -11.46 -3.56 -10.33
C VAL A 178 -11.11 -4.57 -9.24
N ALA A 179 -9.82 -4.72 -8.91
CA ALA A 179 -9.37 -5.63 -7.86
C ALA A 179 -9.92 -5.27 -6.47
N LEU A 180 -10.10 -3.99 -6.16
CA LEU A 180 -10.73 -3.54 -4.91
C LEU A 180 -12.14 -4.12 -4.72
N ILE A 181 -12.92 -4.21 -5.80
CA ILE A 181 -14.32 -4.62 -5.75
C ILE A 181 -14.49 -6.12 -5.98
N ALA A 182 -13.66 -6.70 -6.87
CA ALA A 182 -13.83 -8.07 -7.37
C ALA A 182 -12.74 -9.04 -6.91
N ALA A 183 -11.78 -8.60 -6.08
CA ALA A 183 -10.61 -9.36 -5.65
C ALA A 183 -9.70 -9.87 -6.79
N GLN A 184 -9.94 -9.43 -8.03
CA GLN A 184 -9.14 -9.73 -9.22
C GLN A 184 -9.29 -8.61 -10.26
N SER A 185 -8.35 -8.52 -11.21
CA SER A 185 -8.43 -7.53 -12.30
C SER A 185 -9.11 -8.06 -13.57
N GLY A 186 -9.51 -9.33 -13.65
CA GLY A 186 -10.16 -9.88 -14.85
C GLY A 186 -9.30 -9.83 -16.11
N ALA A 187 -7.98 -9.98 -15.97
CA ALA A 187 -6.96 -9.80 -17.01
C ALA A 187 -6.73 -8.35 -17.49
N ILE A 188 -7.41 -7.37 -16.89
CA ILE A 188 -7.09 -5.95 -17.09
C ILE A 188 -5.73 -5.67 -16.46
N THR A 189 -4.84 -5.04 -17.22
CA THR A 189 -3.46 -4.76 -16.80
C THR A 189 -3.02 -3.33 -17.02
N ASP A 190 -3.84 -2.51 -17.67
CA ASP A 190 -3.57 -1.12 -18.03
C ASP A 190 -4.89 -0.31 -18.11
N ASP A 191 -4.80 1.02 -18.17
CA ASP A 191 -5.94 1.92 -18.34
C ASP A 191 -6.45 1.95 -19.80
N LEU A 192 -5.64 1.46 -20.75
CA LEU A 192 -5.95 1.41 -22.19
C LEU A 192 -6.87 0.25 -22.59
N ASP A 193 -7.13 -0.69 -21.68
CA ASP A 193 -8.14 -1.75 -21.87
C ASP A 193 -9.37 -1.50 -20.95
N PRO A 194 -10.01 -0.31 -21.01
CA PRO A 194 -11.10 0.00 -20.11
C PRO A 194 -12.33 -0.78 -20.55
N ALA A 195 -12.93 -1.49 -19.60
CA ALA A 195 -14.19 -2.20 -19.82
C ALA A 195 -15.42 -1.26 -20.00
N TYR A 196 -15.23 0.07 -20.14
CA TYR A 196 -16.30 1.06 -20.29
C TYR A 196 -15.96 2.17 -21.30
N GLY A 197 -16.92 2.47 -22.20
CA GLY A 197 -16.98 3.68 -23.04
C GLY A 197 -16.66 3.48 -24.53
N PRO A 198 -17.26 4.26 -25.46
CA PRO A 198 -17.10 4.05 -26.89
C PRO A 198 -15.81 4.71 -27.39
N TYR A 199 -14.85 3.92 -27.89
CA TYR A 199 -13.72 4.47 -28.65
C TYR A 199 -13.64 3.85 -30.04
N SER A 200 -13.22 4.70 -30.97
CA SER A 200 -13.26 4.55 -32.43
C SER A 200 -12.26 3.55 -33.01
N GLU A 201 -11.69 2.68 -32.19
CA GLU A 201 -10.67 1.73 -32.64
C GLU A 201 -11.27 0.36 -32.96
N THR A 202 -10.86 -0.17 -34.11
CA THR A 202 -11.53 -1.24 -34.85
C THR A 202 -11.15 -2.65 -34.40
N ASP A 203 -10.28 -2.82 -33.41
CA ASP A 203 -9.80 -4.14 -32.99
C ASP A 203 -10.40 -4.57 -31.65
N LYS A 204 -11.66 -5.02 -31.71
CA LYS A 204 -12.44 -5.47 -30.55
C LYS A 204 -12.00 -6.86 -30.11
N ARG A 205 -11.18 -6.95 -29.06
CA ARG A 205 -11.05 -8.20 -28.29
C ARG A 205 -11.98 -8.13 -27.08
N TYR A 206 -12.96 -9.04 -27.07
CA TYR A 206 -13.90 -9.40 -26.00
C TYR A 206 -14.24 -8.32 -24.95
N GLN A 207 -15.36 -7.64 -25.17
CA GLN A 207 -16.04 -6.85 -24.14
C GLN A 207 -16.66 -7.82 -23.10
N VAL A 208 -16.12 -7.86 -21.89
CA VAL A 208 -16.88 -8.35 -20.73
C VAL A 208 -17.81 -7.21 -20.32
N PRO A 209 -19.15 -7.38 -20.35
CA PRO A 209 -20.08 -6.32 -20.00
C PRO A 209 -19.91 -5.97 -18.52
N GLN A 210 -19.19 -4.90 -18.24
CA GLN A 210 -19.26 -4.26 -16.93
C GLN A 210 -20.52 -3.39 -16.97
N ARG A 211 -21.66 -3.96 -16.62
CA ARG A 211 -22.68 -3.18 -15.92
C ARG A 211 -22.68 -3.80 -14.53
N TYR A 212 -22.42 -2.97 -13.52
CA TYR A 212 -22.61 -3.26 -12.10
C TYR A 212 -21.48 -3.98 -11.34
N PRO A 213 -20.50 -3.23 -10.84
CA PRO A 213 -20.01 -3.52 -9.48
C PRO A 213 -20.46 -2.45 -8.47
N THR A 214 -20.36 -1.16 -8.81
CA THR A 214 -20.51 -0.09 -7.82
C THR A 214 -21.97 0.24 -7.47
N LEU A 215 -22.92 0.01 -8.39
CA LEU A 215 -24.34 0.36 -8.17
C LEU A 215 -25.20 -0.82 -7.66
N MET A 216 -24.81 -2.08 -7.89
CA MET A 216 -25.60 -3.25 -7.41
C MET A 216 -25.43 -3.51 -5.91
N LEU A 217 -24.25 -3.22 -5.33
CA LEU A 217 -24.02 -3.43 -3.90
C LEU A 217 -24.91 -2.52 -3.02
N ALA A 218 -25.36 -1.38 -3.56
CA ALA A 218 -26.24 -0.44 -2.87
C ALA A 218 -27.73 -0.76 -3.03
N LEU A 219 -28.14 -1.63 -3.97
CA LEU A 219 -29.56 -1.78 -4.35
C LEU A 219 -30.18 -3.17 -4.08
N ALA A 220 -29.41 -4.23 -3.83
CA ALA A 220 -29.97 -5.59 -3.83
C ALA A 220 -30.31 -6.19 -2.45
N GLY A 221 -29.93 -5.55 -1.33
CA GLY A 221 -30.25 -6.10 0.00
C GLY A 221 -29.72 -7.54 0.21
N SER A 222 -30.31 -8.28 1.15
CA SER A 222 -29.82 -9.56 1.69
C SER A 222 -29.74 -10.75 0.73
N ASP A 223 -30.14 -10.61 -0.53
CA ASP A 223 -30.40 -11.76 -1.42
C ASP A 223 -29.30 -11.98 -2.49
N ALA A 224 -28.22 -11.21 -2.44
CA ALA A 224 -27.08 -11.35 -3.36
C ALA A 224 -26.15 -12.52 -2.96
N THR A 225 -26.51 -13.74 -3.37
CA THR A 225 -25.81 -14.99 -3.01
C THR A 225 -24.62 -15.36 -3.91
N GLN A 226 -24.23 -14.50 -4.87
CA GLN A 226 -23.14 -14.78 -5.83
C GLN A 226 -21.83 -14.03 -5.54
N ALA A 227 -21.80 -13.13 -4.54
CA ALA A 227 -20.57 -12.42 -4.10
C ALA A 227 -19.77 -13.19 -3.03
N THR A 228 -20.20 -14.40 -2.66
CA THR A 228 -19.73 -15.15 -1.49
C THR A 228 -18.51 -16.03 -1.71
N ASN A 229 -17.93 -16.05 -2.91
CA ASN A 229 -16.71 -16.81 -3.15
C ASN A 229 -15.57 -15.87 -3.56
N ASP A 230 -14.94 -15.19 -2.58
CA ASP A 230 -13.48 -15.20 -2.54
C ASP A 230 -12.82 -14.94 -1.17
N THR A 231 -11.83 -15.81 -0.95
CA THR A 231 -10.64 -15.92 -0.08
C THR A 231 -10.46 -15.11 1.22
N GLU A 232 -10.52 -15.88 2.31
CA GLU A 232 -9.69 -15.96 3.55
C GLU A 232 -8.56 -14.96 3.87
N GLY A 233 -7.97 -14.21 2.92
CA GLY A 233 -6.79 -13.35 3.12
C GLY A 233 -7.05 -12.15 4.02
N VAL A 234 -8.10 -11.38 3.75
CA VAL A 234 -8.49 -10.22 4.57
C VAL A 234 -8.84 -10.64 6.00
N ALA A 235 -9.40 -11.84 6.17
CA ALA A 235 -9.69 -12.40 7.48
C ALA A 235 -8.40 -12.77 8.26
N ARG A 236 -7.32 -13.16 7.57
CA ARG A 236 -6.00 -13.39 8.21
C ARG A 236 -5.35 -12.10 8.68
N ASP A 237 -5.43 -11.03 7.90
CA ASP A 237 -4.80 -9.76 8.23
C ASP A 237 -5.50 -9.07 9.41
N LEU A 238 -6.83 -9.09 9.44
CA LEU A 238 -7.62 -8.64 10.60
C LEU A 238 -7.36 -9.52 11.83
N GLY A 239 -7.11 -10.81 11.63
CA GLY A 239 -6.69 -11.74 12.68
C GLY A 239 -5.33 -11.40 13.28
N ALA A 240 -4.37 -10.95 12.48
CA ALA A 240 -3.03 -10.56 12.93
C ALA A 240 -3.05 -9.28 13.78
N VAL A 241 -3.88 -8.30 13.43
CA VAL A 241 -4.07 -7.06 14.22
C VAL A 241 -4.71 -7.37 15.58
N ALA A 242 -5.72 -8.23 15.60
CA ALA A 242 -6.36 -8.68 16.84
C ALA A 242 -5.42 -9.52 17.74
N ALA A 243 -4.47 -10.25 17.15
CA ALA A 243 -3.47 -11.04 17.86
C ALA A 243 -2.34 -10.21 18.51
N SER A 244 -2.22 -8.92 18.20
CA SER A 244 -1.15 -8.05 18.70
C SER A 244 -1.25 -7.71 20.20
N GLY A 245 -2.39 -8.01 20.85
CA GLY A 245 -2.61 -7.76 22.28
C GLY A 245 -2.56 -6.28 22.68
N ARG A 246 -2.54 -5.36 21.72
CA ARG A 246 -2.61 -3.92 21.97
C ARG A 246 -4.06 -3.55 22.27
N GLU A 247 -4.32 -2.92 23.41
CA GLU A 247 -5.64 -2.36 23.69
C GLU A 247 -5.98 -1.27 22.66
N PRO A 248 -7.20 -1.26 22.11
CA PRO A 248 -7.73 -0.08 21.42
C PRO A 248 -7.70 1.10 22.38
N ILE A 249 -7.09 2.21 21.97
CA ILE A 249 -7.00 3.43 22.79
C ILE A 249 -8.43 3.88 23.16
N PRO A 250 -8.78 4.05 24.45
CA PRO A 250 -10.09 4.54 24.86
C PRO A 250 -10.33 5.97 24.37
N TRP A 251 -11.53 6.21 23.84
CA TRP A 251 -11.99 7.55 23.47
C TRP A 251 -12.33 8.34 24.75
N GLY A 252 -11.50 9.33 25.05
CA GLY A 252 -11.82 10.44 25.96
C GLY A 252 -12.26 11.66 25.17
#